data_AF-A0A2E7T1E5-F1
#
_entry.id   AF-A0A2E7T1E5-F1
#
_cell.length_a   1.000
_cell.length_b   1.000
_cell.length_c   1.000
_cell.angle_alpha   90.00
_cell.angle_beta   90.00
_cell.angle_gamma   90.00
#
_symmetry.space_group_name_H-M   'P 1'
#
loop_
_entity.id
_entity.type
_entity.pdbx_description
1 polymer ?
#
loop_
_entity_poly.entity_id
_entity_poly.type
_entity_poly.pdbx_seq_one_letter_code
_entity_poly.pdbx_strand_id
1 'polypeptide(L)'
;MSYGPSTFDTPEIALEDIICEIIDNSIAANADHIHIQIGNDSNLEDGEPSLNFDVFDNGTKVREKPWTEADIQKAFEIEFDPNNPPERAEGETGKFHVGMKIATLSKFDTVSMITTLEDDDFLEYHGTYPSLERTKEDINNRYGLENNPSSTPPSTVNTVEMVSIMKENNMSTWVGGRSPRVALLFGGKENDREYKANYLKHLRTYLGIIYQLYLEDNDFKLTLGNWNSKIAPVDPFWEGFTTENLRLHASSLSDETERKVVNNLARFGTLAQKENSFTIEGFDMSVQGFIVPQGDGKKNTAKKAMKSQFPRLRVKSGDSAAFMGGETDAGSPSLKSSNTGGFYIYRGKRCINFGGNPKNNHGFYTLKNPITSSWATRLRIRVKYDENLDHKMILHPNKHSFRHISKDIWVEIKNELSKTIGGETFRASPYDVSRPFCTWSGTSQFSKMLAKEGKKTIWSHADCERCDLLIHEQSEYCDLDACEVCGELANINQCTRKVCRTECIHCAAVGEHPSNQCPEIEWEDEEEDEEIPDEDEEIPEEEDDSEDGDETSQAEYDIIDNEILATLPIDSKESCTEVLRQILEILEIDVAKLE
;
A
#
# COMPACT_ATOMS: atom_id res chain seq x y z
N MET A 1 4.61 24.72 30.35
CA MET A 1 5.72 23.74 30.47
C MET A 1 6.87 24.26 29.62
N SER A 2 8.11 24.31 30.11
CA SER A 2 9.25 24.66 29.25
C SER A 2 9.60 23.44 28.41
N TYR A 3 9.42 23.51 27.09
CA TYR A 3 9.85 22.45 26.18
C TYR A 3 11.38 22.47 26.08
N GLY A 4 12.03 21.50 26.72
CA GLY A 4 13.47 21.30 26.58
C GLY A 4 13.81 20.62 25.24
N PRO A 5 15.08 20.59 24.81
CA PRO A 5 15.52 19.95 23.56
C PRO A 5 15.09 18.47 23.44
N SER A 6 14.97 17.75 24.55
CA SER A 6 14.46 16.37 24.63
C SER A 6 12.98 16.21 24.22
N THR A 7 12.22 17.30 24.15
CA THR A 7 10.83 17.30 23.66
C THR A 7 10.78 16.90 22.19
N PHE A 8 11.83 17.21 21.43
CA PHE A 8 11.84 17.05 19.98
C PHE A 8 12.51 15.76 19.54
N ASP A 9 13.27 15.06 20.38
CA ASP A 9 13.98 13.84 19.97
C ASP A 9 13.01 12.63 19.89
N THR A 10 12.14 12.65 18.88
CA THR A 10 11.23 11.56 18.51
C THR A 10 11.80 10.81 17.30
N PRO A 11 12.63 9.77 17.50
CA PRO A 11 13.33 9.08 16.41
C PRO A 11 12.38 8.41 15.41
N GLU A 12 11.12 8.18 15.80
CA GLU A 12 10.13 7.41 15.04
C GLU A 12 9.45 8.15 13.88
N ILE A 13 9.57 9.49 13.79
CA ILE A 13 8.91 10.26 12.74
C ILE A 13 9.69 10.13 11.43
N ALA A 14 9.05 9.66 10.35
CA ALA A 14 9.66 9.59 9.05
C ALA A 14 9.66 10.97 8.35
N LEU A 15 10.61 11.24 7.45
CA LEU A 15 10.67 12.50 6.72
C LEU A 15 9.40 12.74 5.89
N GLU A 16 8.80 11.68 5.36
CA GLU A 16 7.55 11.70 4.62
C GLU A 16 6.39 12.26 5.47
N ASP A 17 6.35 11.93 6.77
CA ASP A 17 5.31 12.40 7.69
C ASP A 17 5.51 13.88 8.03
N ILE A 18 6.76 14.34 8.17
CA ILE A 18 7.09 15.77 8.35
C ILE A 18 6.60 16.57 7.14
N ILE A 19 6.89 16.09 5.93
CA ILE A 19 6.44 16.73 4.69
C ILE A 19 4.90 16.74 4.63
N CYS A 20 4.23 15.67 5.07
CA CYS A 20 2.77 15.64 5.12
C CYS A 20 2.18 16.70 6.06
N GLU A 21 2.77 16.94 7.22
CA GLU A 21 2.29 18.00 8.14
C GLU A 21 2.32 19.39 7.49
N ILE A 22 3.32 19.66 6.65
CA ILE A 22 3.45 20.95 5.96
C ILE A 22 2.45 21.04 4.81
N ILE A 23 2.30 19.97 4.01
CA ILE A 23 1.28 19.90 2.95
C ILE A 23 -0.12 20.08 3.54
N ASP A 24 -0.41 19.46 4.68
CA ASP A 24 -1.68 19.59 5.39
C ASP A 24 -1.99 21.05 5.77
N ASN A 25 -0.98 21.82 6.19
CA ASN A 25 -1.10 23.25 6.47
C ASN A 25 -1.32 24.06 5.19
N SER A 26 -0.60 23.75 4.11
CA SER A 26 -0.80 24.40 2.81
C SER A 26 -2.22 24.14 2.27
N ILE A 27 -2.76 22.93 2.43
CA ILE A 27 -4.15 22.60 2.07
C ILE A 27 -5.14 23.40 2.93
N ALA A 28 -4.91 23.51 4.24
CA ALA A 28 -5.73 24.34 5.12
C ALA A 28 -5.65 25.83 4.74
N ALA A 29 -4.53 26.27 4.14
CA ALA A 29 -4.37 27.58 3.52
C ALA A 29 -5.07 27.73 2.16
N ASN A 30 -5.81 26.71 1.71
CA ASN A 30 -6.40 26.57 0.37
C ASN A 30 -5.36 26.70 -0.76
N ALA A 31 -4.15 26.18 -0.56
CA ALA A 31 -3.21 26.03 -1.66
C ALA A 31 -3.77 25.03 -2.68
N ASP A 32 -3.82 25.44 -3.95
CA ASP A 32 -4.13 24.56 -5.07
C ASP A 32 -2.84 24.03 -5.75
N HIS A 33 -1.69 24.62 -5.44
CA HIS A 33 -0.39 24.21 -5.94
C HIS A 33 0.62 24.15 -4.81
N ILE A 34 1.19 22.95 -4.63
CA ILE A 34 2.24 22.67 -3.64
C ILE A 34 3.42 22.01 -4.36
N HIS A 35 4.63 22.49 -4.07
CA HIS A 35 5.88 21.98 -4.61
C HIS A 35 6.82 21.55 -3.51
N ILE A 36 7.43 20.36 -3.67
CA ILE A 36 8.39 19.81 -2.72
C ILE A 36 9.74 19.67 -3.41
N GLN A 37 10.80 20.11 -2.73
CA GLN A 37 12.18 19.91 -3.16
C GLN A 37 12.96 19.20 -2.05
N ILE A 38 13.75 18.19 -2.44
CA ILE A 38 14.66 17.48 -1.55
C ILE A 38 16.10 17.79 -1.99
N GLY A 39 16.74 18.71 -1.27
CA GLY A 39 18.08 19.22 -1.53
C GLY A 39 19.15 18.52 -0.70
N ASN A 40 20.42 18.73 -1.08
CA ASN A 40 21.53 18.53 -0.15
C ASN A 40 21.98 19.91 0.30
N ASP A 41 22.34 20.06 1.56
CA ASP A 41 22.99 21.28 2.03
C ASP A 41 24.41 21.34 1.45
N SER A 42 24.65 22.28 0.54
CA SER A 42 25.99 22.51 -0.02
C SER A 42 26.88 23.35 0.90
N ASN A 43 26.34 23.90 1.99
CA ASN A 43 27.02 24.90 2.82
C ASN A 43 27.65 24.31 4.11
N LEU A 44 27.64 22.99 4.28
CA LEU A 44 28.34 22.36 5.40
C LEU A 44 29.83 22.19 5.05
N GLU A 45 30.68 22.96 5.75
CA GLU A 45 32.15 22.97 5.60
C GLU A 45 32.81 21.58 5.78
N ASP A 46 32.10 20.63 6.40
CA ASP A 46 32.62 19.30 6.75
C ASP A 46 32.32 18.19 5.73
N GLY A 47 31.77 18.53 4.55
CA GLY A 47 31.67 17.58 3.43
C GLY A 47 30.71 16.40 3.61
N GLU A 48 29.89 16.39 4.66
CA GLU A 48 28.76 15.47 4.83
C GLU A 48 27.49 16.14 4.25
N PRO A 49 27.01 15.72 3.07
CA PRO A 49 25.77 16.22 2.51
C PRO A 49 24.62 15.83 3.43
N SER A 50 24.01 16.84 4.04
CA SER A 50 22.83 16.64 4.87
C SER A 50 21.59 16.92 4.01
N LEU A 51 20.63 16.00 4.04
CA LEU A 51 19.43 16.09 3.20
C LEU A 51 18.49 17.14 3.78
N ASN A 52 18.15 18.16 3.01
CA ASN A 52 17.20 19.20 3.38
C ASN A 52 15.89 19.00 2.61
N PHE A 53 14.79 19.57 3.13
CA PHE A 53 13.55 19.65 2.38
C PHE A 53 13.05 21.09 2.33
N ASP A 54 12.32 21.39 1.26
CA ASP A 54 11.59 22.62 1.03
C ASP A 54 10.19 22.29 0.55
N VAL A 55 9.20 22.96 1.10
CA VAL A 55 7.81 22.93 0.63
C VAL A 55 7.40 24.36 0.30
N PHE A 56 6.96 24.56 -0.94
CA PHE A 56 6.42 25.82 -1.42
C PHE A 56 4.93 25.63 -1.68
N ASP A 57 4.12 26.63 -1.37
CA ASP A 57 2.70 26.63 -1.70
C ASP A 57 2.22 28.02 -2.12
N ASN A 58 1.07 28.05 -2.79
CA ASN A 58 0.36 29.28 -3.18
C ASN A 58 -0.89 29.53 -2.33
N GLY A 59 -0.97 28.93 -1.14
CA GLY A 59 -2.06 29.12 -0.20
C GLY A 59 -2.04 30.52 0.37
N THR A 60 -3.22 31.13 0.46
CA THR A 60 -3.40 32.52 0.91
C THR A 60 -4.49 32.66 1.96
N LYS A 61 -5.29 31.61 2.18
CA LYS A 61 -6.60 31.69 2.85
C LYS A 61 -6.64 31.17 4.28
N VAL A 62 -5.51 31.00 4.96
CA VAL A 62 -5.59 30.72 6.41
C VAL A 62 -6.34 31.87 7.12
N ARG A 63 -6.43 33.06 6.50
CA ARG A 63 -6.96 34.29 7.10
C ARG A 63 -7.71 35.16 6.09
N GLU A 64 -8.69 35.91 6.56
CA GLU A 64 -9.35 37.00 5.81
C GLU A 64 -8.45 38.25 5.65
N LYS A 65 -7.29 38.27 6.34
CA LYS A 65 -6.36 39.40 6.39
C LYS A 65 -4.93 38.93 6.06
N PRO A 66 -4.08 39.81 5.51
CA PRO A 66 -2.66 39.53 5.31
C PRO A 66 -1.96 39.10 6.59
N TRP A 67 -0.88 38.32 6.46
CA TRP A 67 -0.04 37.92 7.60
C TRP A 67 0.56 39.16 8.29
N THR A 68 0.59 39.11 9.62
CA THR A 68 1.36 40.06 10.43
C THR A 68 2.57 39.38 11.07
N GLU A 69 3.52 40.16 11.57
CA GLU A 69 4.68 39.63 12.31
C GLU A 69 4.25 38.78 13.53
N ALA A 70 3.22 39.21 14.26
CA ALA A 70 2.67 38.45 15.37
C ALA A 70 2.09 37.10 14.93
N ASP A 71 1.59 37.01 13.70
CA ASP A 71 0.97 35.81 13.16
C ASP A 71 2.00 34.73 12.82
N ILE A 72 3.07 35.12 12.13
CA ILE A 72 4.18 34.22 11.83
C ILE A 72 4.91 33.83 13.11
N GLN A 73 5.06 34.76 14.06
CA GLN A 73 5.60 34.45 15.39
C GLN A 73 4.77 33.40 16.12
N LYS A 74 3.44 33.58 16.17
CA LYS A 74 2.51 32.61 16.77
C LYS A 74 2.55 31.25 16.08
N ALA A 75 2.84 31.19 14.77
CA ALA A 75 3.02 29.93 14.07
C ALA A 75 4.19 29.11 14.63
N PHE A 76 5.22 29.77 15.17
CA PHE A 76 6.40 29.18 15.82
C PHE A 76 6.28 29.04 17.34
N GLU A 77 5.34 29.72 17.99
CA GLU A 77 5.07 29.55 19.42
C GLU A 77 4.55 28.13 19.72
N ILE A 78 5.22 27.42 20.65
CA ILE A 78 4.79 26.11 21.12
C ILE A 78 3.92 26.31 22.35
N GLU A 79 2.66 26.68 22.14
CA GLU A 79 1.64 26.68 23.19
C GLU A 79 0.59 25.61 22.85
N PHE A 80 0.70 24.45 23.48
CA PHE A 80 -0.38 23.46 23.49
C PHE A 80 -0.91 23.34 24.90
N ASP A 81 -2.07 23.97 25.16
CA ASP A 81 -2.87 23.66 26.35
C ASP A 81 -3.85 22.53 25.98
N PRO A 82 -3.62 21.28 26.40
CA PRO A 82 -4.57 20.20 26.16
C PRO A 82 -5.96 20.44 26.76
N ASN A 83 -6.09 21.36 27.72
CA ASN A 83 -7.37 21.71 28.33
C ASN A 83 -8.10 22.85 27.59
N ASN A 84 -7.40 23.62 26.76
CA ASN A 84 -7.96 24.67 25.91
C ASN A 84 -7.35 24.57 24.49
N PRO A 85 -7.70 23.53 23.73
CA PRO A 85 -7.30 23.49 22.32
C PRO A 85 -7.91 24.70 21.60
N PRO A 86 -7.16 25.36 20.69
CA PRO A 86 -7.69 26.45 19.88
C PRO A 86 -8.91 26.01 19.06
N GLU A 87 -9.82 26.95 18.83
CA GLU A 87 -11.04 26.73 18.04
C GLU A 87 -10.68 26.49 16.57
N ARG A 88 -11.28 25.48 15.95
CA ARG A 88 -10.93 25.02 14.60
C ARG A 88 -11.69 25.79 13.53
N ALA A 89 -11.01 26.13 12.43
CA ALA A 89 -11.68 26.61 11.24
C ALA A 89 -12.27 25.45 10.41
N GLU A 90 -13.34 25.71 9.66
CA GLU A 90 -13.92 24.73 8.73
C GLU A 90 -12.88 24.33 7.66
N GLY A 91 -12.69 23.02 7.45
CA GLY A 91 -11.70 22.48 6.51
C GLY A 91 -10.27 22.41 7.04
N GLU A 92 -10.02 22.81 8.29
CA GLU A 92 -8.69 22.73 8.90
C GLU A 92 -8.33 21.27 9.24
N THR A 93 -7.26 20.77 8.61
CA THR A 93 -6.74 19.41 8.89
C THR A 93 -5.97 19.35 10.21
N GLY A 94 -5.45 20.47 10.71
CA GLY A 94 -4.68 20.58 11.94
C GLY A 94 -5.56 20.45 13.20
N LYS A 95 -5.15 19.59 14.14
CA LYS A 95 -5.84 19.42 15.44
C LYS A 95 -5.05 20.02 16.60
N PHE A 96 -3.72 19.99 16.51
CA PHE A 96 -2.84 20.25 17.65
C PHE A 96 -2.01 21.54 17.51
N HIS A 97 -2.02 22.19 16.33
CA HIS A 97 -1.24 23.40 15.99
C HIS A 97 0.27 23.35 16.33
N VAL A 98 0.78 22.14 16.55
CA VAL A 98 2.19 21.87 16.87
C VAL A 98 2.86 20.93 15.87
N GLY A 99 2.09 20.35 14.94
CA GLY A 99 2.56 19.32 14.00
C GLY A 99 3.80 19.76 13.21
N MET A 100 3.72 20.89 12.50
CA MET A 100 4.86 21.47 11.78
C MET A 100 6.10 21.67 12.67
N LYS A 101 5.90 22.20 13.89
CA LYS A 101 6.99 22.53 14.82
C LYS A 101 7.66 21.27 15.35
N ILE A 102 6.89 20.40 16.00
CA ILE A 102 7.40 19.20 16.66
C ILE A 102 7.94 18.21 15.63
N ALA A 103 7.23 17.99 14.52
CA ALA A 103 7.66 17.04 13.50
C ALA A 103 8.96 17.50 12.84
N THR A 104 9.05 18.78 12.41
CA THR A 104 10.27 19.27 11.74
C THR A 104 11.45 19.32 12.72
N LEU A 105 11.26 19.90 13.90
CA LEU A 105 12.34 20.01 14.90
C LEU A 105 12.77 18.66 15.45
N SER A 106 12.01 17.58 15.21
CA SER A 106 12.45 16.24 15.60
C SER A 106 13.56 15.65 14.76
N LYS A 107 13.73 16.15 13.54
CA LYS A 107 14.72 15.67 12.58
C LYS A 107 15.69 16.75 12.12
N PHE A 108 15.38 18.01 12.36
CA PHE A 108 16.15 19.16 11.90
C PHE A 108 16.47 20.09 13.07
N ASP A 109 17.65 20.70 13.06
CA ASP A 109 17.98 21.74 14.04
C ASP A 109 17.18 23.01 13.77
N THR A 110 16.84 23.27 12.50
CA THR A 110 16.17 24.49 12.09
C THR A 110 14.96 24.22 11.20
N VAL A 111 13.87 24.91 11.50
CA VAL A 111 12.72 25.10 10.60
C VAL A 111 12.60 26.58 10.28
N SER A 112 12.37 26.90 9.01
CA SER A 112 12.24 28.27 8.53
C SER A 112 10.98 28.41 7.72
N MET A 113 10.35 29.58 7.79
CA MET A 113 9.16 29.93 7.02
C MET A 113 9.34 31.32 6.43
N ILE A 114 8.97 31.49 5.16
CA ILE A 114 8.87 32.78 4.48
C ILE A 114 7.47 32.85 3.86
N THR A 115 6.80 33.99 4.01
CA THR A 115 5.51 34.25 3.35
C THR A 115 5.52 35.63 2.69
N THR A 116 5.02 35.73 1.46
CA THR A 116 4.94 37.00 0.72
C THR A 116 3.68 37.78 1.05
N LEU A 117 3.79 39.10 1.00
CA LEU A 117 2.70 40.07 1.23
C LEU A 117 2.28 40.75 -0.09
N GLU A 118 1.18 41.51 -0.06
CA GLU A 118 0.53 42.12 -1.25
C GLU A 118 1.39 43.17 -1.99
N ASP A 119 2.54 43.59 -1.45
CA ASP A 119 3.42 44.65 -1.99
C ASP A 119 4.85 44.16 -2.29
N ASP A 120 5.03 42.91 -2.72
CA ASP A 120 6.36 42.30 -2.98
C ASP A 120 7.27 42.16 -1.74
N ASP A 121 6.76 42.54 -0.56
CA ASP A 121 7.37 42.38 0.75
C ASP A 121 7.19 40.94 1.27
N PHE A 122 7.93 40.56 2.31
CA PHE A 122 7.84 39.23 2.90
C PHE A 122 8.03 39.27 4.42
N LEU A 123 7.45 38.28 5.10
CA LEU A 123 7.73 37.98 6.48
C LEU A 123 8.52 36.68 6.55
N GLU A 124 9.56 36.66 7.39
CA GLU A 124 10.35 35.47 7.64
C GLU A 124 10.47 35.19 9.13
N TYR A 125 10.47 33.90 9.47
CA TYR A 125 10.67 33.47 10.84
C TYR A 125 11.32 32.09 10.90
N HIS A 126 12.18 31.92 11.89
CA HIS A 126 13.11 30.80 11.98
C HIS A 126 13.11 30.24 13.40
N GLY A 127 12.75 28.97 13.54
CA GLY A 127 12.83 28.23 14.78
C GLY A 127 14.07 27.35 14.76
N THR A 128 15.02 27.62 15.66
CA THR A 128 16.28 26.89 15.72
C THR A 128 16.49 26.27 17.09
N TYR A 129 16.26 24.96 17.16
CA TYR A 129 16.46 24.16 18.36
C TYR A 129 17.53 23.13 18.04
N PRO A 130 18.80 23.40 18.34
CA PRO A 130 19.88 22.45 18.07
C PRO A 130 19.80 21.23 19.01
N SER A 131 20.31 20.09 18.55
CA SER A 131 20.37 18.88 19.39
C SER A 131 21.19 19.08 20.68
N LEU A 132 20.88 18.30 21.73
CA LEU A 132 21.58 18.35 23.03
C LEU A 132 23.09 18.09 22.93
N GLU A 133 23.49 17.39 21.88
CA GLU A 133 24.88 16.99 21.66
C GLU A 133 25.74 18.13 21.09
N ARG A 134 25.12 19.20 20.58
CA ARG A 134 25.86 20.36 20.04
C ARG A 134 26.39 21.26 21.14
N THR A 135 27.64 21.71 20.99
CA THR A 135 28.25 22.59 21.98
C THR A 135 27.59 23.97 21.94
N LYS A 136 27.59 24.71 23.06
CA LYS A 136 27.11 26.11 23.08
C LYS A 136 27.84 26.99 22.07
N GLU A 137 29.09 26.68 21.78
CA GLU A 137 29.91 27.37 20.79
C GLU A 137 29.42 27.06 19.37
N ASP A 138 29.12 25.80 19.03
CA ASP A 138 28.48 25.43 17.76
C ASP A 138 27.12 26.10 17.59
N ILE A 139 26.36 26.19 18.69
CA ILE A 139 25.04 26.81 18.70
C ILE A 139 25.17 28.31 18.38
N ASN A 140 26.05 29.01 19.11
CA ASN A 140 26.26 30.44 18.92
C ASN A 140 26.86 30.76 17.55
N ASN A 141 27.80 29.94 17.07
CA ASN A 141 28.50 30.17 15.80
C ASN A 141 27.62 29.85 14.58
N ARG A 142 26.74 28.85 14.65
CA ARG A 142 25.88 28.45 13.52
C ARG A 142 24.51 29.12 13.50
N TYR A 143 23.99 29.50 14.66
CA TYR A 143 22.56 29.88 14.79
C TYR A 143 22.31 31.26 15.43
N GLY A 144 23.34 31.94 15.94
CA GLY A 144 23.22 33.28 16.53
C GLY A 144 22.66 33.30 17.96
N LEU A 145 22.87 34.42 18.67
CA LEU A 145 22.48 34.59 20.09
C LEU A 145 21.05 35.17 20.25
N GLU A 146 20.29 34.50 21.13
CA GLU A 146 19.25 34.98 22.06
C GLU A 146 17.79 35.23 21.67
N ASN A 147 17.38 35.24 20.40
CA ASN A 147 15.93 35.24 20.06
C ASN A 147 15.58 33.99 19.25
N ASN A 148 15.02 32.98 19.91
CA ASN A 148 14.47 31.80 19.24
C ASN A 148 13.01 31.62 19.68
N PRO A 149 12.06 31.63 18.74
CA PRO A 149 12.21 31.85 17.30
C PRO A 149 12.67 33.28 16.92
N SER A 150 13.24 33.44 15.71
CA SER A 150 13.92 34.66 15.23
C SER A 150 13.39 35.12 13.88
N SER A 151 13.38 36.43 13.62
CA SER A 151 13.20 37.01 12.28
C SER A 151 14.53 37.15 11.50
N THR A 152 15.66 36.79 12.12
CA THR A 152 16.96 36.79 11.44
C THR A 152 17.22 35.39 10.87
N PRO A 153 17.49 35.24 9.55
CA PRO A 153 17.69 33.94 8.94
C PRO A 153 18.99 33.27 9.42
N PRO A 154 18.99 31.93 9.60
CA PRO A 154 20.21 31.18 9.82
C PRO A 154 21.10 31.23 8.57
N SER A 155 22.40 30.99 8.73
CA SER A 155 23.36 30.98 7.59
C SER A 155 23.04 29.93 6.50
N THR A 156 22.24 28.92 6.85
CA THR A 156 21.77 27.85 5.95
C THR A 156 20.55 28.25 5.11
N VAL A 157 20.01 29.46 5.29
CA VAL A 157 18.85 29.97 4.56
C VAL A 157 19.23 31.23 3.80
N ASN A 158 19.08 31.18 2.47
CA ASN A 158 19.23 32.33 1.58
C ASN A 158 17.85 32.91 1.25
N THR A 159 17.38 33.84 2.07
CA THR A 159 16.05 34.46 1.94
C THR A 159 15.82 35.06 0.55
N VAL A 160 16.81 35.76 0.00
CA VAL A 160 16.70 36.41 -1.32
C VAL A 160 16.45 35.37 -2.42
N GLU A 161 17.17 34.25 -2.39
CA GLU A 161 17.00 33.15 -3.34
C GLU A 161 15.62 32.49 -3.19
N MET A 162 15.19 32.21 -1.96
CA MET A 162 13.88 31.58 -1.71
C MET A 162 12.74 32.48 -2.20
N VAL A 163 12.80 33.79 -1.90
CA VAL A 163 11.81 34.77 -2.37
C VAL A 163 11.82 34.86 -3.90
N SER A 164 12.99 34.81 -4.56
CA SER A 164 13.07 34.77 -6.03
C SER A 164 12.37 33.55 -6.60
N ILE A 165 12.66 32.36 -6.06
CA ILE A 165 12.04 31.09 -6.48
C ILE A 165 10.52 31.17 -6.28
N MET A 166 10.06 31.70 -5.15
CA MET A 166 8.64 31.87 -4.87
C MET A 166 7.97 32.78 -5.91
N LYS A 167 8.54 33.95 -6.21
CA LYS A 167 8.00 34.89 -7.19
C LYS A 167 7.99 34.30 -8.61
N GLU A 168 9.08 33.67 -9.02
CA GLU A 168 9.20 33.02 -10.34
C GLU A 168 8.16 31.92 -10.57
N ASN A 169 7.74 31.24 -9.50
CA ASN A 169 6.81 30.12 -9.57
C ASN A 169 5.41 30.43 -9.02
N ASN A 170 5.12 31.72 -8.73
CA ASN A 170 3.85 32.20 -8.18
C ASN A 170 3.43 31.46 -6.89
N MET A 171 4.37 31.36 -5.94
CA MET A 171 4.18 30.80 -4.61
C MET A 171 4.06 31.93 -3.58
N SER A 172 3.25 31.71 -2.55
CA SER A 172 3.03 32.64 -1.44
C SER A 172 3.79 32.26 -0.18
N THR A 173 4.03 30.97 0.04
CA THR A 173 4.67 30.48 1.26
C THR A 173 5.77 29.47 0.93
N TRP A 174 6.86 29.51 1.70
CA TRP A 174 7.91 28.52 1.74
C TRP A 174 8.14 28.07 3.17
N VAL A 175 8.31 26.77 3.39
CA VAL A 175 8.75 26.17 4.65
C VAL A 175 9.89 25.20 4.37
N GLY A 176 10.99 25.34 5.09
CA GLY A 176 12.17 24.49 4.92
C GLY A 176 12.71 23.93 6.23
N GLY A 177 13.09 22.65 6.21
CA GLY A 177 13.90 22.01 7.25
C GLY A 177 15.37 22.05 6.87
N ARG A 178 16.23 22.43 7.83
CA ARG A 178 17.69 22.59 7.64
C ARG A 178 18.48 21.92 8.75
N SER A 179 19.69 21.50 8.40
CA SER A 179 20.64 20.86 9.33
C SER A 179 20.01 19.66 10.05
N PRO A 180 19.83 18.53 9.35
CA PRO A 180 19.38 17.28 9.93
C PRO A 180 20.15 16.93 11.22
N ARG A 181 19.42 16.55 12.25
CA ARG A 181 19.96 16.05 13.52
C ARG A 181 20.48 14.62 13.41
N VAL A 182 19.90 13.86 12.48
CA VAL A 182 20.17 12.44 12.24
C VAL A 182 20.12 12.16 10.75
N ALA A 183 20.70 11.04 10.32
CA ALA A 183 20.44 10.47 9.01
C ALA A 183 18.93 10.37 8.76
N LEU A 184 18.46 11.00 7.69
CA LEU A 184 17.04 11.10 7.38
C LEU A 184 16.55 9.91 6.57
N LEU A 185 17.47 9.23 5.89
CA LEU A 185 17.15 8.09 5.06
C LEU A 185 17.66 6.78 5.70
N PHE A 186 16.88 5.71 5.54
CA PHE A 186 17.15 4.42 6.16
C PHE A 186 18.47 3.78 5.67
N GLY A 187 19.47 3.73 6.54
CA GLY A 187 20.76 3.11 6.24
C GLY A 187 21.87 4.11 5.88
N GLY A 188 21.64 5.41 6.06
CA GLY A 188 22.71 6.42 6.03
C GLY A 188 23.38 6.60 4.67
N LYS A 189 22.60 6.44 3.59
CA LYS A 189 23.07 6.51 2.19
C LYS A 189 22.60 7.77 1.48
N GLU A 190 22.47 8.88 2.18
CA GLU A 190 22.00 10.18 1.65
C GLU A 190 22.81 10.68 0.45
N ASN A 191 24.08 10.27 0.37
CA ASN A 191 25.04 10.67 -0.66
C ASN A 191 24.98 9.80 -1.92
N ASP A 192 24.29 8.67 -1.85
CA ASP A 192 24.14 7.77 -2.98
C ASP A 192 23.02 8.32 -3.89
N ARG A 193 23.43 8.70 -5.12
CA ARG A 193 22.52 9.26 -6.12
C ARG A 193 21.40 8.30 -6.50
N GLU A 194 21.69 7.00 -6.60
CA GLU A 194 20.69 5.98 -6.92
C GLU A 194 19.72 5.84 -5.76
N TYR A 195 20.24 5.81 -4.55
CA TYR A 195 19.44 5.74 -3.34
C TYR A 195 18.53 6.97 -3.17
N LYS A 196 19.03 8.19 -3.41
CA LYS A 196 18.21 9.42 -3.43
C LYS A 196 17.14 9.38 -4.52
N ALA A 197 17.47 8.88 -5.72
CA ALA A 197 16.49 8.71 -6.79
C ALA A 197 15.39 7.72 -6.40
N ASN A 198 15.76 6.61 -5.74
CA ASN A 198 14.82 5.63 -5.21
C ASN A 198 13.95 6.23 -4.09
N TYR A 199 14.51 7.08 -3.22
CA TYR A 199 13.74 7.79 -2.21
C TYR A 199 12.73 8.75 -2.83
N LEU A 200 13.12 9.53 -3.85
CA LEU A 200 12.19 10.42 -4.54
C LEU A 200 11.02 9.63 -5.16
N LYS A 201 11.29 8.45 -5.73
CA LYS A 201 10.24 7.55 -6.24
C LYS A 201 9.34 7.02 -5.11
N HIS A 202 9.94 6.64 -3.97
CA HIS A 202 9.22 6.27 -2.76
C HIS A 202 8.27 7.38 -2.33
N LEU A 203 8.79 8.60 -2.14
CA LEU A 203 8.05 9.76 -1.69
C LEU A 203 6.90 10.13 -2.65
N ARG A 204 7.11 10.06 -3.98
CA ARG A 204 6.01 10.23 -4.95
C ARG A 204 4.87 9.24 -4.71
N THR A 205 5.21 7.98 -4.52
CA THR A 205 4.22 6.92 -4.32
C THR A 205 3.50 7.10 -2.98
N TYR A 206 4.25 7.43 -1.93
CA TYR A 206 3.73 7.71 -0.59
C TYR A 206 2.70 8.85 -0.64
N LEU A 207 3.11 10.01 -1.16
CA LEU A 207 2.25 11.19 -1.30
C LEU A 207 1.06 10.94 -2.23
N GLY A 208 1.25 10.15 -3.29
CA GLY A 208 0.19 9.75 -4.21
C GLY A 208 -0.92 8.93 -3.55
N ILE A 209 -0.61 8.13 -2.54
CA ILE A 209 -1.59 7.39 -1.71
C ILE A 209 -2.23 8.32 -0.68
N ILE A 210 -1.37 9.03 0.05
CA ILE A 210 -1.71 9.91 1.18
C ILE A 210 -2.69 11.03 0.79
N TYR A 211 -2.51 11.59 -0.41
CA TYR A 211 -3.32 12.67 -0.98
C TYR A 211 -4.10 12.22 -2.23
N GLN A 212 -4.33 10.91 -2.40
CA GLN A 212 -5.02 10.37 -3.58
C GLN A 212 -6.30 11.16 -3.93
N LEU A 213 -7.19 11.35 -2.95
CA LEU A 213 -8.48 12.00 -3.16
C LEU A 213 -8.38 13.51 -3.45
N TYR A 214 -7.28 14.15 -3.07
CA TYR A 214 -6.99 15.52 -3.49
C TYR A 214 -6.43 15.54 -4.92
N LEU A 215 -5.55 14.61 -5.27
CA LEU A 215 -4.91 14.52 -6.58
C LEU A 215 -5.84 14.05 -7.70
N GLU A 216 -6.95 13.42 -7.36
CA GLU A 216 -8.05 13.11 -8.28
C GLU A 216 -8.89 14.35 -8.63
N ASP A 217 -8.79 15.43 -7.84
CA ASP A 217 -9.39 16.71 -8.14
C ASP A 217 -8.56 17.47 -9.18
N ASN A 218 -9.19 17.95 -10.27
CA ASN A 218 -8.45 18.52 -11.40
C ASN A 218 -7.73 19.84 -11.07
N ASP A 219 -8.17 20.52 -10.02
CA ASP A 219 -7.68 21.84 -9.64
C ASP A 219 -6.49 21.77 -8.65
N PHE A 220 -6.23 20.60 -8.05
CA PHE A 220 -5.12 20.44 -7.09
C PHE A 220 -3.84 19.90 -7.77
N LYS A 221 -2.71 20.53 -7.49
CA LYS A 221 -1.40 20.19 -8.07
C LYS A 221 -0.36 19.99 -6.98
N LEU A 222 0.12 18.77 -6.84
CA LEU A 222 1.30 18.44 -6.03
C LEU A 222 2.48 18.07 -6.94
N THR A 223 3.66 18.65 -6.70
CA THR A 223 4.88 18.37 -7.49
C THR A 223 6.07 18.06 -6.61
N LEU A 224 7.01 17.26 -7.14
CA LEU A 224 8.25 16.90 -6.43
C LEU A 224 9.46 17.07 -7.35
N GLY A 225 10.52 17.69 -6.84
CA GLY A 225 11.79 17.88 -7.55
C GLY A 225 11.70 18.94 -8.65
N ASN A 226 11.24 18.58 -9.84
CA ASN A 226 11.00 19.55 -10.90
C ASN A 226 9.56 20.08 -10.81
N TRP A 227 9.36 21.40 -10.94
CA TRP A 227 8.05 22.08 -10.91
C TRP A 227 7.00 21.55 -11.89
N ASN A 228 7.43 20.86 -12.95
CA ASN A 228 6.55 20.22 -13.93
C ASN A 228 6.29 18.73 -13.63
N SER A 229 6.99 18.16 -12.66
CA SER A 229 6.91 16.74 -12.31
C SER A 229 5.81 16.50 -11.29
N LYS A 230 4.56 16.51 -11.77
CA LYS A 230 3.36 16.23 -10.98
C LYS A 230 3.42 14.85 -10.32
N ILE A 231 3.00 14.79 -9.07
CA ILE A 231 2.68 13.53 -8.37
C ILE A 231 1.30 13.08 -8.88
N ALA A 232 1.20 11.82 -9.29
CA ALA A 232 -0.06 11.23 -9.72
C ALA A 232 -0.82 10.66 -8.51
N PRO A 233 -2.16 10.65 -8.52
CA PRO A 233 -2.93 9.87 -7.55
C PRO A 233 -2.52 8.40 -7.68
N VAL A 234 -2.36 7.72 -6.54
CA VAL A 234 -2.07 6.29 -6.47
C VAL A 234 -3.23 5.61 -5.78
N ASP A 235 -3.95 4.78 -6.52
CA ASP A 235 -5.03 3.97 -6.01
C ASP A 235 -4.48 2.66 -5.39
N PRO A 236 -4.49 2.50 -4.07
CA PRO A 236 -4.02 1.28 -3.41
C PRO A 236 -5.04 0.13 -3.47
N PHE A 237 -6.28 0.41 -3.86
CA PHE A 237 -7.40 -0.53 -3.89
C PHE A 237 -7.62 -1.15 -5.27
N TRP A 238 -7.05 -0.56 -6.33
CA TRP A 238 -7.24 -0.98 -7.71
C TRP A 238 -8.73 -1.02 -8.09
N GLU A 239 -9.45 0.05 -7.78
CA GLU A 239 -10.89 0.21 -8.06
C GLU A 239 -11.18 0.19 -9.56
N GLY A 240 -10.24 0.67 -10.37
CA GLY A 240 -10.31 0.57 -11.83
C GLY A 240 -10.14 -0.86 -12.36
N PHE A 241 -9.71 -1.82 -11.54
CA PHE A 241 -9.43 -3.20 -11.92
C PHE A 241 -10.51 -4.20 -11.50
N THR A 242 -11.73 -3.72 -11.21
CA THR A 242 -12.88 -4.62 -10.94
C THR A 242 -13.30 -5.37 -12.19
N THR A 243 -14.00 -6.50 -12.01
CA THR A 243 -14.54 -7.31 -13.12
C THR A 243 -15.41 -6.50 -14.07
N GLU A 244 -16.26 -5.61 -13.53
CA GLU A 244 -17.13 -4.74 -14.32
C GLU A 244 -16.31 -3.74 -15.15
N ASN A 245 -15.37 -3.03 -14.53
CA ASN A 245 -14.53 -2.05 -15.24
C ASN A 245 -13.69 -2.70 -16.34
N LEU A 246 -13.19 -3.92 -16.10
CA LEU A 246 -12.45 -4.68 -17.10
C LEU A 246 -13.36 -5.12 -18.26
N ARG A 247 -14.59 -5.56 -18.02
CA ARG A 247 -15.55 -5.92 -19.08
C ARG A 247 -16.01 -4.71 -19.90
N LEU A 248 -16.27 -3.58 -19.24
CA LEU A 248 -16.57 -2.31 -19.92
C LEU A 248 -15.41 -1.89 -20.81
N HIS A 249 -14.17 -2.01 -20.31
CA HIS A 249 -12.99 -1.73 -21.11
C HIS A 249 -12.84 -2.69 -22.29
N ALA A 250 -13.00 -4.00 -22.07
CA ALA A 250 -12.94 -5.00 -23.14
C ALA A 250 -13.94 -4.68 -24.27
N SER A 251 -15.13 -4.22 -23.91
CA SER A 251 -16.17 -3.82 -24.86
C SER A 251 -15.77 -2.60 -25.71
N SER A 252 -14.85 -1.77 -25.22
CA SER A 252 -14.31 -0.60 -25.93
C SER A 252 -13.10 -0.90 -26.81
N LEU A 253 -12.51 -2.11 -26.71
CA LEU A 253 -11.35 -2.50 -27.49
C LEU A 253 -11.75 -2.89 -28.92
N SER A 254 -11.00 -2.37 -29.88
CA SER A 254 -11.16 -2.69 -31.30
C SER A 254 -10.45 -3.97 -31.71
N ASP A 255 -9.38 -4.34 -31.00
CA ASP A 255 -8.63 -5.57 -31.25
C ASP A 255 -9.31 -6.76 -30.56
N GLU A 256 -9.62 -7.80 -31.33
CA GLU A 256 -10.36 -8.97 -30.84
C GLU A 256 -9.55 -9.82 -29.86
N THR A 257 -8.24 -9.94 -30.09
CA THR A 257 -7.35 -10.70 -29.22
C THR A 257 -7.21 -9.98 -27.88
N GLU A 258 -6.99 -8.67 -27.90
CA GLU A 258 -6.95 -7.86 -26.68
C GLU A 258 -8.27 -7.93 -25.91
N ARG A 259 -9.41 -7.79 -26.61
CA ARG A 259 -10.74 -7.92 -26.01
C ARG A 259 -10.94 -9.28 -25.32
N LYS A 260 -10.55 -10.38 -25.95
CA LYS A 260 -10.61 -11.73 -25.35
C LYS A 260 -9.72 -11.84 -24.11
N VAL A 261 -8.49 -11.34 -24.18
CA VAL A 261 -7.55 -11.32 -23.03
C VAL A 261 -8.14 -10.55 -21.86
N VAL A 262 -8.65 -9.33 -22.10
CA VAL A 262 -9.22 -8.51 -21.03
C VAL A 262 -10.48 -9.14 -20.43
N ASN A 263 -11.37 -9.70 -21.24
CA ASN A 263 -12.54 -10.43 -20.74
C ASN A 263 -12.15 -11.61 -19.85
N ASN A 264 -11.07 -12.31 -20.18
CA ASN A 264 -10.57 -13.43 -19.37
C ASN A 264 -9.78 -13.01 -18.14
N LEU A 265 -9.17 -11.82 -18.16
CA LEU A 265 -8.58 -11.21 -16.96
C LEU A 265 -9.65 -10.64 -16.03
N ALA A 266 -10.80 -10.22 -16.55
CA ALA A 266 -11.86 -9.59 -15.77
C ALA A 266 -12.31 -10.43 -14.58
N ARG A 267 -12.37 -11.76 -14.73
CA ARG A 267 -12.73 -12.68 -13.64
C ARG A 267 -11.68 -12.71 -12.51
N PHE A 268 -10.44 -12.30 -12.76
CA PHE A 268 -9.37 -12.23 -11.76
C PHE A 268 -9.12 -10.79 -11.26
N GLY A 269 -10.08 -9.89 -11.52
CA GLY A 269 -10.04 -8.50 -11.08
C GLY A 269 -10.08 -8.31 -9.57
N THR A 270 -10.03 -7.06 -9.14
CA THR A 270 -10.24 -6.66 -7.74
C THR A 270 -11.65 -7.05 -7.30
N LEU A 271 -11.75 -7.79 -6.19
CA LEU A 271 -13.02 -7.96 -5.48
C LEU A 271 -13.23 -6.74 -4.58
N ALA A 272 -14.30 -6.00 -4.79
CA ALA A 272 -14.68 -4.87 -3.95
C ALA A 272 -16.03 -5.15 -3.27
N GLN A 273 -16.09 -4.97 -1.95
CA GLN A 273 -17.36 -4.89 -1.22
C GLN A 273 -18.11 -3.63 -1.66
N LYS A 274 -19.44 -3.61 -1.61
CA LYS A 274 -20.17 -2.34 -1.63
C LYS A 274 -19.69 -1.45 -0.47
N GLU A 275 -19.49 -0.15 -0.72
CA GLU A 275 -19.21 0.81 0.36
C GLU A 275 -20.44 0.89 1.28
N ASN A 276 -20.24 0.56 2.56
CA ASN A 276 -21.28 0.62 3.56
C ASN A 276 -21.07 1.85 4.43
N SER A 277 -22.14 2.62 4.63
CA SER A 277 -22.14 3.80 5.49
C SER A 277 -22.91 3.54 6.77
N PHE A 278 -22.43 4.12 7.86
CA PHE A 278 -23.04 4.10 9.19
C PHE A 278 -22.74 5.42 9.90
N THR A 279 -23.46 5.71 10.98
CA THR A 279 -23.26 6.94 11.76
C THR A 279 -22.77 6.62 13.16
N ILE A 280 -21.85 7.44 13.67
CA ILE A 280 -21.45 7.47 15.07
C ILE A 280 -21.74 8.88 15.57
N GLU A 281 -22.61 9.00 16.57
CA GLU A 281 -22.98 10.31 17.15
C GLU A 281 -23.55 11.31 16.12
N GLY A 282 -24.18 10.81 15.07
CA GLY A 282 -24.75 11.62 13.99
C GLY A 282 -23.76 12.03 12.90
N PHE A 283 -22.48 11.62 13.00
CA PHE A 283 -21.47 11.84 11.97
C PHE A 283 -21.27 10.61 11.10
N ASP A 284 -21.11 10.85 9.79
CA ASP A 284 -20.99 9.78 8.81
C ASP A 284 -19.62 9.10 8.85
N MET A 285 -19.65 7.77 8.72
CA MET A 285 -18.51 6.92 8.46
C MET A 285 -18.84 5.98 7.30
N SER A 286 -17.81 5.56 6.57
CA SER A 286 -17.94 4.50 5.58
C SER A 286 -16.81 3.50 5.68
N VAL A 287 -17.11 2.26 5.29
CA VAL A 287 -16.13 1.19 5.20
C VAL A 287 -16.35 0.37 3.93
N GLN A 288 -15.23 -0.02 3.32
CA GLN A 288 -15.23 -0.85 2.14
C GLN A 288 -14.02 -1.78 2.13
N GLY A 289 -14.29 -3.07 1.96
CA GLY A 289 -13.27 -4.09 1.81
C GLY A 289 -12.89 -4.32 0.34
N PHE A 290 -11.61 -4.54 0.09
CA PHE A 290 -11.05 -4.90 -1.22
C PHE A 290 -10.09 -6.09 -1.11
N ILE A 291 -10.13 -6.98 -2.08
CA ILE A 291 -9.10 -8.01 -2.28
C ILE A 291 -8.48 -7.78 -3.65
N VAL A 292 -7.23 -7.33 -3.65
CA VAL A 292 -6.49 -7.04 -4.88
C VAL A 292 -5.75 -8.29 -5.38
N PRO A 293 -5.70 -8.50 -6.70
CA PRO A 293 -4.95 -9.63 -7.27
C PRO A 293 -3.44 -9.47 -7.00
N GLN A 294 -2.77 -10.58 -6.69
CA GLN A 294 -1.33 -10.59 -6.48
C GLN A 294 -0.62 -10.57 -7.84
N GLY A 295 0.21 -9.55 -8.06
CA GLY A 295 1.21 -9.60 -9.13
C GLY A 295 2.38 -10.45 -8.66
N ASP A 296 2.39 -11.75 -8.95
CA ASP A 296 3.57 -12.57 -8.73
C ASP A 296 4.71 -12.05 -9.59
N GLY A 297 5.69 -11.41 -8.94
CA GLY A 297 6.73 -10.61 -9.59
C GLY A 297 7.60 -11.35 -10.62
N LYS A 298 7.48 -12.68 -10.73
CA LYS A 298 8.29 -13.51 -11.63
C LYS A 298 7.60 -13.87 -12.97
N LYS A 299 6.27 -13.83 -13.07
CA LYS A 299 5.53 -14.23 -14.30
C LYS A 299 4.42 -13.21 -14.62
N ASN A 300 4.86 -12.04 -15.04
CA ASN A 300 3.99 -10.88 -15.27
C ASN A 300 3.29 -10.89 -16.64
N THR A 301 2.63 -11.96 -17.05
CA THR A 301 1.94 -11.94 -18.36
C THR A 301 0.68 -11.07 -18.28
N ALA A 302 -0.15 -11.22 -17.24
CA ALA A 302 -1.23 -10.28 -16.95
C ALA A 302 -0.71 -8.86 -16.67
N LYS A 303 0.34 -8.68 -15.86
CA LYS A 303 0.88 -7.33 -15.59
C LYS A 303 1.57 -6.69 -16.79
N LYS A 304 2.14 -7.48 -17.72
CA LYS A 304 2.64 -6.98 -19.01
C LYS A 304 1.47 -6.55 -19.90
N ALA A 305 0.43 -7.39 -20.04
CA ALA A 305 -0.80 -7.05 -20.77
C ALA A 305 -1.49 -5.80 -20.19
N MET A 306 -1.63 -5.74 -18.86
CA MET A 306 -2.13 -4.56 -18.13
C MET A 306 -1.28 -3.30 -18.38
N LYS A 307 0.06 -3.42 -18.38
CA LYS A 307 0.98 -2.29 -18.62
C LYS A 307 0.98 -1.81 -20.06
N SER A 308 0.87 -2.70 -21.05
CA SER A 308 0.90 -2.33 -22.47
C SER A 308 -0.42 -1.72 -22.94
N GLN A 309 -1.57 -2.25 -22.50
CA GLN A 309 -2.87 -2.00 -23.14
C GLN A 309 -3.80 -1.03 -22.41
N PHE A 310 -3.56 -0.71 -21.13
CA PHE A 310 -4.42 0.20 -20.36
C PHE A 310 -3.70 1.50 -19.96
N PRO A 311 -3.27 2.36 -20.90
CA PRO A 311 -2.55 3.59 -20.61
C PRO A 311 -3.33 4.65 -19.82
N ARG A 312 -4.64 4.48 -19.64
CA ARG A 312 -5.48 5.31 -18.76
C ARG A 312 -5.60 4.76 -17.33
N LEU A 313 -5.44 3.44 -17.15
CA LEU A 313 -5.21 2.82 -15.82
C LEU A 313 -3.71 2.81 -15.47
N ARG A 314 -2.83 3.22 -16.40
CA ARG A 314 -1.45 3.55 -16.08
C ARG A 314 -1.45 4.72 -15.10
N VAL A 315 -1.16 4.39 -13.85
CA VAL A 315 -0.07 5.06 -13.14
C VAL A 315 1.07 5.20 -14.16
N LYS A 316 1.30 6.43 -14.66
CA LYS A 316 2.19 6.73 -15.79
C LYS A 316 3.50 5.94 -15.64
N SER A 317 3.88 5.28 -16.72
CA SER A 317 4.78 4.13 -16.81
C SER A 317 6.27 4.36 -16.47
N GLY A 318 6.59 5.28 -15.54
CA GLY A 318 7.83 5.29 -14.77
C GLY A 318 7.68 4.74 -13.34
N ASP A 319 6.45 4.71 -12.82
CA ASP A 319 6.13 4.45 -11.40
C ASP A 319 5.34 3.14 -11.24
N SER A 320 5.91 2.04 -11.72
CA SER A 320 5.13 0.80 -11.83
C SER A 320 4.73 0.18 -10.49
N ALA A 321 3.41 -0.04 -10.37
CA ALA A 321 2.65 -0.61 -9.26
C ALA A 321 2.46 0.37 -8.11
N ALA A 322 1.22 0.47 -7.62
CA ALA A 322 0.89 1.18 -6.38
C ALA A 322 1.79 0.79 -5.19
N PHE A 323 2.53 -0.31 -5.32
CA PHE A 323 3.50 -0.81 -4.36
C PHE A 323 4.80 -1.18 -5.10
N MET A 324 5.92 -0.64 -4.63
CA MET A 324 7.23 -0.90 -5.23
C MET A 324 7.53 -2.40 -5.20
N GLY A 325 7.71 -2.99 -6.39
CA GLY A 325 8.18 -4.36 -6.51
C GLY A 325 9.64 -4.41 -6.10
N GLY A 326 9.90 -4.74 -4.84
CA GLY A 326 11.24 -4.80 -4.26
C GLY A 326 11.32 -4.00 -2.96
N GLU A 327 12.07 -4.51 -2.00
CA GLU A 327 12.44 -3.76 -0.81
C GLU A 327 13.36 -2.63 -1.26
N THR A 328 12.87 -1.39 -1.28
CA THR A 328 13.77 -0.24 -1.32
C THR A 328 14.09 0.11 0.12
N ASP A 329 15.37 0.12 0.48
CA ASP A 329 15.80 0.65 1.77
C ASP A 329 15.80 2.19 1.78
N ALA A 330 15.34 2.83 0.71
CA ALA A 330 15.45 4.27 0.46
C ALA A 330 14.50 5.17 1.26
N GLY A 331 13.45 4.63 1.89
CA GLY A 331 12.43 5.40 2.60
C GLY A 331 11.76 4.59 3.70
N SER A 332 10.65 5.10 4.24
CA SER A 332 9.91 4.42 5.29
C SER A 332 9.52 2.98 4.92
N PRO A 333 9.42 2.05 5.88
CA PRO A 333 8.99 0.69 5.58
C PRO A 333 7.52 0.61 5.13
N SER A 334 6.76 1.71 5.18
CA SER A 334 5.31 1.76 4.90
C SER A 334 4.93 1.25 3.50
N LEU A 335 5.79 1.46 2.49
CA LEU A 335 5.56 0.97 1.12
C LEU A 335 6.11 -0.44 0.84
N LYS A 336 6.71 -1.11 1.83
CA LYS A 336 7.09 -2.53 1.66
C LYS A 336 5.83 -3.35 1.40
N SER A 337 5.89 -4.29 0.45
CA SER A 337 4.71 -5.08 0.05
C SER A 337 4.03 -5.78 1.24
N SER A 338 4.82 -6.25 2.21
CA SER A 338 4.36 -6.80 3.50
C SER A 338 3.51 -5.84 4.31
N ASN A 339 3.80 -4.55 4.22
CA ASN A 339 3.20 -3.50 5.02
C ASN A 339 2.07 -2.78 4.30
N THR A 340 1.87 -3.01 3.00
CA THR A 340 0.82 -2.30 2.25
C THR A 340 -0.58 -2.88 2.47
N GLY A 341 -0.69 -4.06 3.09
CA GLY A 341 -1.97 -4.67 3.45
C GLY A 341 -2.67 -4.03 4.64
N GLY A 342 -4.00 -4.12 4.68
CA GLY A 342 -4.80 -3.77 5.85
C GLY A 342 -5.62 -2.49 5.68
N PHE A 343 -5.70 -1.70 6.76
CA PHE A 343 -6.55 -0.51 6.81
C PHE A 343 -5.90 0.70 6.14
N TYR A 344 -6.75 1.46 5.48
CA TYR A 344 -6.49 2.76 4.87
C TYR A 344 -7.54 3.70 5.43
N ILE A 345 -7.16 4.50 6.43
CA ILE A 345 -8.10 5.32 7.19
C ILE A 345 -7.98 6.77 6.73
N TYR A 346 -9.05 7.26 6.12
CA TYR A 346 -9.18 8.60 5.59
C TYR A 346 -9.97 9.47 6.58
N ARG A 347 -9.37 10.60 6.94
CA ARG A 347 -10.03 11.73 7.61
C ARG A 347 -10.36 12.75 6.54
N GLY A 348 -11.63 12.88 6.17
CA GLY A 348 -12.01 13.63 4.96
C GLY A 348 -11.28 13.10 3.71
N LYS A 349 -10.56 13.97 2.97
CA LYS A 349 -9.78 13.59 1.78
C LYS A 349 -8.36 13.08 2.08
N ARG A 350 -7.90 13.12 3.34
CA ARG A 350 -6.52 12.79 3.76
C ARG A 350 -6.41 11.37 4.30
N CYS A 351 -5.57 10.52 3.70
CA CYS A 351 -5.30 9.17 4.23
C CYS A 351 -4.31 9.21 5.41
N ILE A 352 -4.78 9.33 6.64
CA ILE A 352 -3.94 9.42 7.84
C ILE A 352 -2.99 8.24 7.96
N ASN A 353 -3.49 7.05 7.68
CA ASN A 353 -2.78 5.82 7.96
C ASN A 353 -3.08 4.83 6.84
N PHE A 354 -2.03 4.21 6.30
CA PHE A 354 -2.18 3.04 5.46
C PHE A 354 -1.21 1.94 5.87
N GLY A 355 -1.68 0.71 5.74
CA GLY A 355 -0.84 -0.47 5.86
C GLY A 355 -0.72 -1.05 7.27
N GLY A 356 0.17 -2.01 7.43
CA GLY A 356 0.39 -2.78 8.63
C GLY A 356 1.82 -2.67 9.15
N ASN A 357 2.21 -1.53 9.74
CA ASN A 357 3.36 -1.51 10.63
C ASN A 357 2.95 -2.07 12.01
N PRO A 358 3.52 -3.21 12.47
CA PRO A 358 3.09 -3.86 13.71
C PRO A 358 3.36 -3.06 14.99
N LYS A 359 4.23 -2.04 14.95
CA LYS A 359 4.55 -1.25 16.15
C LYS A 359 3.58 -0.09 16.38
N ASN A 360 3.22 0.64 15.31
CA ASN A 360 2.54 1.94 15.44
C ASN A 360 1.28 2.09 14.56
N ASN A 361 0.95 1.14 13.67
CA ASN A 361 -0.32 1.16 12.95
C ASN A 361 -1.38 0.35 13.68
N HIS A 362 -2.56 0.94 13.86
CA HIS A 362 -3.80 0.21 14.13
C HIS A 362 -4.27 -0.61 12.92
N GLY A 363 -3.32 -1.14 12.13
CA GLY A 363 -3.57 -1.97 10.98
C GLY A 363 -4.18 -3.32 11.38
N PHE A 364 -4.18 -4.24 10.42
CA PHE A 364 -4.86 -5.54 10.52
C PHE A 364 -4.51 -6.37 11.77
N TYR A 365 -3.33 -6.13 12.35
CA TYR A 365 -2.79 -6.84 13.51
C TYR A 365 -3.51 -6.55 14.84
N THR A 366 -4.30 -5.47 14.93
CA THR A 366 -5.16 -5.20 16.11
C THR A 366 -6.34 -6.16 16.22
N LEU A 367 -6.64 -6.94 15.17
CA LEU A 367 -7.79 -7.83 15.08
C LEU A 367 -7.53 -9.27 15.59
N LYS A 368 -6.34 -9.55 16.15
CA LYS A 368 -5.80 -10.82 16.70
C LYS A 368 -5.07 -11.76 15.72
N ASN A 369 -3.99 -12.32 16.27
CA ASN A 369 -2.93 -13.18 15.74
C ASN A 369 -2.08 -12.59 14.60
N PRO A 370 -0.72 -12.72 14.66
CA PRO A 370 0.14 -12.34 13.57
C PRO A 370 -0.20 -13.22 12.36
N ILE A 371 -0.91 -12.62 11.41
CA ILE A 371 -1.15 -13.23 10.12
C ILE A 371 0.19 -13.17 9.38
N THR A 372 0.99 -14.23 9.53
CA THR A 372 2.34 -14.37 8.92
C THR A 372 2.31 -14.73 7.44
N SER A 373 1.14 -14.71 6.83
CA SER A 373 0.91 -15.28 5.51
C SER A 373 0.80 -14.20 4.44
N SER A 374 1.43 -14.48 3.30
CA SER A 374 1.56 -13.65 2.09
C SER A 374 0.27 -13.11 1.49
N TRP A 375 -0.92 -13.47 2.00
CA TRP A 375 -2.21 -12.97 1.53
C TRP A 375 -2.66 -11.70 2.28
N ALA A 376 -2.16 -11.42 3.49
CA ALA A 376 -2.52 -10.18 4.21
C ALA A 376 -2.17 -8.94 3.38
N THR A 377 -1.14 -9.07 2.55
CA THR A 377 -0.68 -8.07 1.58
C THR A 377 -1.63 -7.87 0.39
N ARG A 378 -2.69 -8.67 0.24
CA ARG A 378 -3.73 -8.53 -0.82
C ARG A 378 -4.99 -7.84 -0.32
N LEU A 379 -5.21 -7.82 0.98
CA LEU A 379 -6.38 -7.24 1.58
C LEU A 379 -6.19 -5.74 1.80
N ARG A 380 -7.18 -4.95 1.43
CA ARG A 380 -7.24 -3.52 1.71
C ARG A 380 -8.61 -3.18 2.27
N ILE A 381 -8.67 -2.36 3.30
CA ILE A 381 -9.93 -1.87 3.86
C ILE A 381 -9.85 -0.36 3.90
N ARG A 382 -10.72 0.28 3.13
CA ARG A 382 -10.91 1.72 3.20
C ARG A 382 -11.88 2.02 4.32
N VAL A 383 -11.49 2.94 5.21
CA VAL A 383 -12.36 3.53 6.22
C VAL A 383 -12.34 5.03 5.99
N LYS A 384 -13.49 5.67 5.82
CA LYS A 384 -13.61 7.13 5.78
C LYS A 384 -14.37 7.59 7.01
N TYR A 385 -13.90 8.65 7.64
CA TYR A 385 -14.58 9.23 8.80
C TYR A 385 -14.56 10.76 8.75
N ASP A 386 -15.60 11.33 9.34
CA ASP A 386 -15.73 12.76 9.55
C ASP A 386 -14.82 13.24 10.69
N GLU A 387 -14.17 14.39 10.49
CA GLU A 387 -13.25 14.97 11.47
C GLU A 387 -13.86 15.33 12.83
N ASN A 388 -15.20 15.46 12.91
CA ASN A 388 -15.89 15.62 14.18
C ASN A 388 -15.75 14.39 15.11
N LEU A 389 -15.35 13.24 14.56
CA LEU A 389 -15.05 12.02 15.32
C LEU A 389 -13.61 11.94 15.82
N ASP A 390 -12.80 13.00 15.68
CA ASP A 390 -11.40 13.07 16.15
C ASP A 390 -11.22 12.77 17.65
N HIS A 391 -12.28 12.89 18.45
CA HIS A 391 -12.28 12.56 19.87
C HIS A 391 -12.40 11.04 20.13
N LYS A 392 -12.93 10.26 19.17
CA LYS A 392 -12.96 8.79 19.17
C LYS A 392 -11.86 8.16 18.30
N MET A 393 -11.37 8.92 17.33
CA MET A 393 -10.28 8.56 16.42
C MET A 393 -9.03 9.36 16.79
N ILE A 394 -8.48 9.13 17.99
CA ILE A 394 -7.41 9.95 18.57
C ILE A 394 -6.11 9.77 17.79
N LEU A 395 -5.70 10.81 17.07
CA LEU A 395 -4.47 10.88 16.29
C LEU A 395 -3.22 11.15 17.16
N HIS A 396 -2.05 10.72 16.67
CA HIS A 396 -0.80 11.30 17.13
C HIS A 396 -0.69 12.78 16.68
N PRO A 397 0.03 13.65 17.42
CA PRO A 397 0.14 15.08 17.10
C PRO A 397 0.62 15.42 15.69
N ASN A 398 1.44 14.55 15.11
CA ASN A 398 2.02 14.62 13.76
C ASN A 398 1.28 13.71 12.75
N LYS A 399 0.06 13.26 13.09
CA LYS A 399 -0.88 12.51 12.24
C LYS A 399 -0.34 11.28 11.50
N HIS A 400 0.86 10.80 11.82
CA HIS A 400 1.44 9.60 11.20
C HIS A 400 0.69 8.31 11.56
N SER A 401 -0.08 8.33 12.66
CA SER A 401 -0.83 7.18 13.16
C SER A 401 -1.91 7.57 14.16
N PHE A 402 -2.69 6.59 14.61
CA PHE A 402 -3.67 6.75 15.69
C PHE A 402 -3.05 6.32 17.02
N ARG A 403 -3.29 7.09 18.07
CA ARG A 403 -3.03 6.67 19.46
C ARG A 403 -4.10 5.70 19.92
N HIS A 404 -5.35 6.01 19.59
CA HIS A 404 -6.51 5.24 20.03
C HIS A 404 -7.65 5.35 19.03
N ILE A 405 -8.30 4.21 18.77
CA ILE A 405 -9.58 4.17 18.06
C ILE A 405 -10.58 3.52 19.02
N SER A 406 -11.69 4.20 19.25
CA SER A 406 -12.72 3.76 20.19
C SER A 406 -13.28 2.37 19.84
N LYS A 407 -13.69 1.61 20.87
CA LYS A 407 -14.17 0.23 20.70
C LYS A 407 -15.47 0.14 19.92
N ASP A 408 -16.37 1.12 20.07
CA ASP A 408 -17.64 1.19 19.33
C ASP A 408 -17.41 1.35 17.83
N ILE A 409 -16.47 2.21 17.42
CA ILE A 409 -16.04 2.34 16.02
C ILE A 409 -15.55 0.99 15.49
N TRP A 410 -14.70 0.29 16.24
CA TRP A 410 -14.24 -1.03 15.82
C TRP A 410 -15.36 -2.07 15.72
N VAL A 411 -16.35 -2.01 16.61
CA VAL A 411 -17.53 -2.89 16.54
C VAL A 411 -18.30 -2.64 15.25
N GLU A 412 -18.56 -1.39 14.89
CA GLU A 412 -19.28 -1.08 13.65
C GLU A 412 -18.48 -1.44 12.40
N ILE A 413 -17.19 -1.10 12.34
CA ILE A 413 -16.30 -1.53 11.24
C ILE A 413 -16.37 -3.05 11.07
N LYS A 414 -16.33 -3.81 12.17
CA LYS A 414 -16.43 -5.28 12.14
C LYS A 414 -17.79 -5.76 11.65
N ASN A 415 -18.88 -5.14 12.11
CA ASN A 415 -20.24 -5.48 11.71
C ASN A 415 -20.44 -5.28 10.21
N GLU A 416 -19.98 -4.15 9.68
CA GLU A 416 -20.08 -3.82 8.26
C GLU A 416 -19.23 -4.73 7.38
N LEU A 417 -18.01 -5.07 7.81
CA LEU A 417 -17.19 -6.05 7.11
C LEU A 417 -17.78 -7.47 7.19
N SER A 418 -18.62 -7.76 8.18
CA SER A 418 -19.35 -9.04 8.30
C SER A 418 -20.60 -9.13 7.45
N LYS A 419 -20.97 -8.07 6.73
CA LYS A 419 -22.02 -8.14 5.71
C LYS A 419 -21.51 -8.86 4.47
N THR A 420 -22.45 -9.42 3.71
CA THR A 420 -22.16 -10.02 2.41
C THR A 420 -21.66 -8.96 1.43
N ILE A 421 -20.88 -9.39 0.45
CA ILE A 421 -20.32 -8.47 -0.56
C ILE A 421 -21.42 -7.83 -1.40
N GLY A 422 -22.47 -8.61 -1.69
CA GLY A 422 -23.64 -8.21 -2.47
C GLY A 422 -23.34 -8.09 -3.97
N GLY A 423 -24.37 -8.37 -4.79
CA GLY A 423 -24.39 -8.12 -6.25
C GLY A 423 -23.54 -9.04 -7.14
N GLU A 424 -24.04 -9.37 -8.33
CA GLU A 424 -23.27 -10.09 -9.36
C GLU A 424 -22.17 -9.22 -10.00
N THR A 425 -22.35 -7.90 -9.99
CA THR A 425 -21.43 -6.91 -10.59
C THR A 425 -20.08 -6.84 -9.89
N PHE A 426 -20.01 -7.23 -8.62
CA PHE A 426 -18.80 -7.21 -7.81
C PHE A 426 -18.05 -8.53 -7.81
N ARG A 427 -18.48 -9.53 -8.60
CA ARG A 427 -17.91 -10.88 -8.58
C ARG A 427 -16.62 -10.95 -9.40
N ALA A 428 -15.48 -11.03 -8.71
CA ALA A 428 -14.28 -11.67 -9.25
C ALA A 428 -14.31 -13.17 -8.90
N SER A 429 -14.02 -14.05 -9.85
CA SER A 429 -13.83 -15.48 -9.58
C SER A 429 -12.48 -15.69 -8.86
N PRO A 430 -12.38 -16.62 -7.90
CA PRO A 430 -13.38 -17.59 -7.44
C PRO A 430 -14.17 -17.12 -6.20
N TYR A 431 -14.35 -15.82 -5.99
CA TYR A 431 -15.02 -15.30 -4.79
C TYR A 431 -16.54 -15.52 -4.83
N ASP A 432 -17.08 -15.98 -3.70
CA ASP A 432 -18.49 -16.29 -3.51
C ASP A 432 -19.23 -15.11 -2.88
N VAL A 433 -19.79 -14.20 -3.68
CA VAL A 433 -20.40 -12.93 -3.22
C VAL A 433 -21.53 -13.10 -2.18
N SER A 434 -22.06 -14.31 -2.02
CA SER A 434 -23.03 -14.66 -0.98
C SER A 434 -22.42 -14.75 0.43
N ARG A 435 -21.09 -14.87 0.53
CA ARG A 435 -20.38 -14.93 1.80
C ARG A 435 -20.12 -13.54 2.36
N PRO A 436 -20.10 -13.42 3.70
CA PRO A 436 -19.52 -12.25 4.36
C PRO A 436 -18.13 -11.95 3.83
N PHE A 437 -17.82 -10.66 3.64
CA PHE A 437 -16.47 -10.25 3.32
C PHE A 437 -15.53 -10.77 4.43
N CYS A 438 -15.80 -10.39 5.70
CA CYS A 438 -15.10 -10.82 6.91
C CYS A 438 -15.97 -11.48 7.98
N THR A 439 -15.65 -12.71 8.39
CA THR A 439 -16.21 -13.30 9.62
C THR A 439 -15.13 -13.41 10.67
N TRP A 440 -15.41 -12.87 11.85
CA TRP A 440 -14.56 -12.97 13.03
C TRP A 440 -14.66 -14.32 13.75
N SER A 441 -15.65 -15.13 13.36
CA SER A 441 -15.85 -16.53 13.72
C SER A 441 -16.52 -17.26 12.55
N GLY A 442 -15.93 -18.34 12.03
CA GLY A 442 -16.53 -19.18 10.97
C GLY A 442 -15.91 -19.01 9.57
N THR A 443 -16.72 -19.28 8.54
CA THR A 443 -16.31 -19.27 7.12
C THR A 443 -16.68 -17.96 6.41
N SER A 444 -15.70 -17.10 6.14
CA SER A 444 -15.82 -15.92 5.27
C SER A 444 -15.09 -16.10 3.95
N GLN A 445 -15.10 -15.05 3.13
CA GLN A 445 -14.10 -14.95 2.06
C GLN A 445 -12.69 -15.06 2.61
N PHE A 446 -12.37 -14.39 3.72
CA PHE A 446 -11.07 -14.57 4.38
C PHE A 446 -10.78 -16.03 4.72
N SER A 447 -11.66 -16.76 5.40
CA SER A 447 -11.40 -18.15 5.78
C SER A 447 -11.16 -19.06 4.57
N LYS A 448 -11.86 -18.80 3.45
CA LYS A 448 -11.64 -19.47 2.16
C LYS A 448 -10.27 -19.10 1.54
N MET A 449 -9.83 -17.85 1.71
CA MET A 449 -8.49 -17.38 1.32
C MET A 449 -7.36 -18.03 2.12
N LEU A 450 -7.60 -18.34 3.40
CA LEU A 450 -6.64 -19.03 4.27
C LEU A 450 -6.56 -20.53 4.01
N ALA A 451 -7.65 -21.10 3.48
CA ALA A 451 -7.75 -22.53 3.28
C ALA A 451 -6.69 -22.99 2.27
N LYS A 452 -5.86 -23.92 2.71
CA LYS A 452 -4.92 -24.66 1.87
C LYS A 452 -5.55 -26.01 1.57
N GLU A 453 -5.54 -26.41 0.30
CA GLU A 453 -5.85 -27.78 -0.11
C GLU A 453 -4.49 -28.43 -0.42
N GLY A 454 -3.91 -29.13 0.57
CA GLY A 454 -2.52 -29.63 0.51
C GLY A 454 -1.45 -28.53 0.62
N LYS A 455 -0.39 -28.59 -0.21
CA LYS A 455 0.69 -27.58 -0.28
C LYS A 455 0.34 -26.36 -1.15
N LYS A 456 -0.75 -26.40 -1.91
CA LYS A 456 -1.16 -25.33 -2.83
C LYS A 456 -2.20 -24.44 -2.16
N THR A 457 -2.04 -23.14 -2.30
CA THR A 457 -3.14 -22.21 -2.01
C THR A 457 -4.27 -22.53 -2.96
N ILE A 458 -5.52 -22.55 -2.50
CA ILE A 458 -6.74 -22.72 -3.33
C ILE A 458 -6.83 -21.65 -4.46
N TRP A 459 -5.93 -20.66 -4.43
CA TRP A 459 -5.88 -19.43 -5.21
C TRP A 459 -4.67 -19.39 -6.16
N SER A 460 -4.29 -20.53 -6.74
CA SER A 460 -3.34 -20.56 -7.85
C SER A 460 -4.09 -20.49 -9.17
N HIS A 461 -3.69 -19.56 -10.03
CA HIS A 461 -4.01 -19.61 -11.45
C HIS A 461 -3.02 -20.56 -12.13
N ALA A 462 -3.42 -21.14 -13.25
CA ALA A 462 -2.51 -21.82 -14.15
C ALA A 462 -2.16 -20.85 -15.28
N ASP A 463 -0.87 -20.52 -15.41
CA ASP A 463 -0.36 -19.89 -16.63
C ASP A 463 -0.49 -20.92 -17.76
N CYS A 464 -1.10 -20.52 -18.89
CA CYS A 464 -1.16 -21.34 -20.09
C CYS A 464 -0.25 -20.75 -21.16
N GLU A 465 0.71 -21.56 -21.62
CA GLU A 465 1.62 -21.18 -22.70
C GLU A 465 1.00 -21.42 -24.10
N ARG A 466 -0.13 -22.13 -24.15
CA ARG A 466 -0.72 -22.65 -25.39
C ARG A 466 -1.83 -21.78 -25.97
N CYS A 467 -2.58 -21.05 -25.14
CA CYS A 467 -3.65 -20.18 -25.64
C CYS A 467 -3.36 -18.70 -25.40
N ASP A 468 -3.99 -17.88 -26.24
CA ASP A 468 -3.94 -16.42 -26.19
C ASP A 468 -4.47 -15.85 -24.86
N LEU A 469 -5.19 -16.65 -24.08
CA LEU A 469 -5.85 -16.25 -22.83
C LEU A 469 -4.91 -16.23 -21.63
N LEU A 470 -3.77 -16.91 -21.72
CA LEU A 470 -2.62 -16.91 -20.81
C LEU A 470 -2.87 -17.35 -19.35
N ILE A 471 -4.10 -17.29 -18.83
CA ILE A 471 -4.44 -17.54 -17.42
C ILE A 471 -5.81 -18.24 -17.29
N HIS A 472 -5.82 -19.39 -16.61
CA HIS A 472 -7.03 -20.15 -16.27
C HIS A 472 -7.16 -20.38 -14.75
N GLU A 473 -8.37 -20.65 -14.28
CA GLU A 473 -8.51 -21.27 -12.96
C GLU A 473 -7.82 -22.64 -12.96
N GLN A 474 -7.25 -23.06 -11.83
CA GLN A 474 -6.51 -24.32 -11.78
C GLN A 474 -7.39 -25.55 -12.08
N SER A 475 -8.71 -25.44 -11.86
CA SER A 475 -9.70 -26.45 -12.21
C SER A 475 -10.19 -26.36 -13.65
N GLU A 476 -9.85 -25.33 -14.40
CA GLU A 476 -10.24 -25.20 -15.81
C GLU A 476 -9.21 -25.85 -16.73
N TYR A 477 -9.68 -26.35 -17.86
CA TYR A 477 -8.81 -26.66 -19.00
C TYR A 477 -8.51 -25.37 -19.77
N CYS A 478 -7.39 -25.38 -20.50
CA CYS A 478 -7.24 -24.45 -21.61
C CYS A 478 -8.31 -24.79 -22.67
N ASP A 479 -8.84 -23.79 -23.37
CA ASP A 479 -9.78 -24.02 -24.47
C ASP A 479 -9.19 -24.87 -25.61
N LEU A 480 -7.86 -25.02 -25.64
CA LEU A 480 -7.10 -25.86 -26.58
C LEU A 480 -6.69 -27.22 -26.01
N ASP A 481 -6.97 -27.47 -24.72
CA ASP A 481 -6.69 -28.77 -24.11
C ASP A 481 -7.89 -29.70 -24.26
N ALA A 482 -7.60 -30.96 -24.54
CA ALA A 482 -8.57 -32.04 -24.46
C ALA A 482 -8.93 -32.33 -22.99
N CYS A 483 -10.18 -32.64 -22.73
CA CYS A 483 -10.61 -33.17 -21.45
C CYS A 483 -9.99 -34.55 -21.23
N GLU A 484 -9.34 -34.76 -20.07
CA GLU A 484 -8.65 -36.01 -19.74
C GLU A 484 -9.59 -37.23 -19.70
N VAL A 485 -10.89 -37.00 -19.51
CA VAL A 485 -11.91 -38.07 -19.47
C VAL A 485 -12.45 -38.38 -20.86
N CYS A 486 -12.89 -37.38 -21.63
CA CYS A 486 -13.58 -37.64 -22.90
C CYS A 486 -12.73 -37.44 -24.16
N GLY A 487 -11.50 -36.93 -24.06
CA GLY A 487 -10.61 -36.67 -25.20
C GLY A 487 -11.02 -35.48 -26.08
N GLU A 488 -12.27 -35.03 -26.03
CA GLU A 488 -12.76 -33.83 -26.73
C GLU A 488 -12.15 -32.53 -26.18
N LEU A 489 -12.05 -31.51 -27.03
CA LEU A 489 -11.65 -30.16 -26.60
C LEU A 489 -12.58 -29.66 -25.49
N ALA A 490 -11.99 -29.25 -24.36
CA ALA A 490 -12.75 -28.98 -23.15
C ALA A 490 -13.78 -27.85 -23.30
N ASN A 491 -13.56 -26.91 -24.23
CA ASN A 491 -14.48 -25.82 -24.52
C ASN A 491 -15.77 -26.27 -25.24
N ILE A 492 -15.75 -27.36 -26.00
CA ILE A 492 -16.91 -27.88 -26.74
C ILE A 492 -18.01 -28.26 -25.76
N ASN A 493 -17.65 -28.98 -24.70
CA ASN A 493 -18.58 -29.52 -23.72
C ASN A 493 -18.53 -28.79 -22.36
N GLN A 494 -17.77 -27.69 -22.25
CA GLN A 494 -17.54 -26.96 -21.00
C GLN A 494 -17.00 -27.87 -19.87
N CYS A 495 -16.12 -28.79 -20.24
CA CYS A 495 -15.45 -29.67 -19.29
C CYS A 495 -14.50 -28.87 -18.38
N THR A 496 -14.40 -29.29 -17.13
CA THR A 496 -13.39 -28.81 -16.17
C THR A 496 -12.49 -29.98 -15.79
N ARG A 497 -11.29 -29.72 -15.27
CA ARG A 497 -10.36 -30.77 -14.81
C ARG A 497 -10.96 -31.69 -13.73
N LYS A 498 -12.04 -31.26 -13.07
CA LYS A 498 -12.75 -32.05 -12.05
C LYS A 498 -14.04 -32.69 -12.55
N VAL A 499 -14.61 -32.20 -13.65
CA VAL A 499 -15.93 -32.62 -14.12
C VAL A 499 -15.93 -32.62 -15.64
N CYS A 500 -15.99 -33.82 -16.22
CA CYS A 500 -16.32 -34.00 -17.63
C CYS A 500 -17.84 -33.89 -17.80
N ARG A 501 -18.28 -33.19 -18.85
CA ARG A 501 -19.70 -32.95 -19.15
C ARG A 501 -20.15 -33.60 -20.46
N THR A 502 -19.27 -34.40 -21.06
CA THR A 502 -19.56 -35.15 -22.28
C THR A 502 -20.35 -36.40 -21.92
N GLU A 503 -21.43 -36.63 -22.64
CA GLU A 503 -22.25 -37.84 -22.57
C GLU A 503 -21.58 -38.96 -23.39
N CYS A 504 -21.35 -40.16 -22.82
CA CYS A 504 -20.84 -41.31 -23.58
C CYS A 504 -21.86 -41.65 -24.67
N ILE A 505 -21.42 -41.72 -25.93
CA ILE A 505 -22.30 -42.07 -27.05
C ILE A 505 -22.86 -43.51 -26.95
N HIS A 506 -22.24 -44.37 -26.13
CA HIS A 506 -22.64 -45.78 -26.00
C HIS A 506 -23.53 -46.03 -24.78
N CYS A 507 -23.27 -45.42 -23.61
CA CYS A 507 -24.05 -45.68 -22.38
C CYS A 507 -24.82 -44.47 -21.83
N ALA A 508 -24.71 -43.30 -22.47
CA ALA A 508 -25.29 -42.03 -22.01
C ALA A 508 -24.82 -41.54 -20.62
N ALA A 509 -23.84 -42.19 -19.98
CA ALA A 509 -23.25 -41.68 -18.74
C ALA A 509 -22.44 -40.41 -19.01
N VAL A 510 -22.65 -39.38 -18.19
CA VAL A 510 -21.95 -38.09 -18.30
C VAL A 510 -20.74 -38.09 -17.39
N GLY A 511 -19.56 -37.96 -17.98
CA GLY A 511 -18.33 -37.63 -17.27
C GLY A 511 -17.66 -38.75 -16.47
N GLU A 512 -18.00 -40.02 -16.74
CA GLU A 512 -17.43 -41.17 -16.02
C GLU A 512 -16.23 -41.81 -16.74
N HIS A 513 -16.27 -41.93 -18.06
CA HIS A 513 -15.22 -42.57 -18.86
C HIS A 513 -15.22 -42.04 -20.31
N PRO A 514 -14.12 -42.22 -21.07
CA PRO A 514 -14.13 -41.99 -22.51
C PRO A 514 -15.06 -42.99 -23.22
N SER A 515 -15.54 -42.63 -24.41
CA SER A 515 -16.45 -43.49 -25.18
C SER A 515 -15.87 -44.88 -25.48
N ASN A 516 -14.55 -44.99 -25.60
CA ASN A 516 -13.85 -46.26 -25.84
C ASN A 516 -13.68 -47.13 -24.58
N GLN A 517 -14.14 -46.69 -23.41
CA GLN A 517 -14.11 -47.42 -22.14
C GLN A 517 -15.51 -47.58 -21.55
N CYS A 518 -16.56 -47.41 -22.37
CA CYS A 518 -17.94 -47.64 -21.97
C CYS A 518 -18.06 -49.13 -21.54
N PRO A 519 -18.60 -49.45 -20.35
CA PRO A 519 -18.75 -50.83 -19.90
C PRO A 519 -19.53 -51.62 -20.95
N GLU A 520 -19.10 -52.84 -21.25
CA GLU A 520 -19.80 -53.73 -22.20
C GLU A 520 -21.28 -53.77 -21.80
N ILE A 521 -22.11 -53.16 -22.63
CA ILE A 521 -23.54 -53.32 -22.56
C ILE A 521 -23.75 -54.75 -23.06
N GLU A 522 -24.04 -55.68 -22.16
CA GLU A 522 -24.63 -56.96 -22.51
C GLU A 522 -25.96 -56.64 -23.21
N TRP A 523 -25.92 -56.52 -24.53
CA TRP A 523 -27.12 -56.52 -25.33
C TRP A 523 -27.71 -57.92 -25.17
N GLU A 524 -28.88 -58.03 -24.54
CA GLU A 524 -29.69 -59.23 -24.66
C GLU A 524 -30.09 -59.31 -26.15
N ASP A 525 -29.39 -60.17 -26.88
CA ASP A 525 -29.60 -60.42 -28.31
C ASP A 525 -31.08 -60.81 -28.55
N GLU A 526 -31.84 -59.92 -29.20
CA GLU A 526 -32.99 -60.34 -30.02
C GLU A 526 -32.42 -60.76 -31.38
N GLU A 527 -32.33 -62.08 -31.58
CA GLU A 527 -31.93 -62.74 -32.82
C GLU A 527 -32.82 -62.29 -34.00
N GLU A 528 -32.23 -61.60 -34.98
CA GLU A 528 -32.70 -61.67 -36.37
C GLU A 528 -31.49 -61.86 -37.30
N ASP A 529 -31.42 -63.08 -37.85
CA ASP A 529 -30.48 -63.53 -38.87
C ASP A 529 -30.67 -62.78 -40.19
N GLU A 530 -29.65 -62.06 -40.67
CA GLU A 530 -29.47 -61.84 -42.11
C GLU A 530 -27.99 -62.02 -42.50
N GLU A 531 -27.76 -63.05 -43.32
CA GLU A 531 -26.48 -63.40 -43.95
C GLU A 531 -26.01 -62.30 -44.92
N ILE A 532 -24.73 -61.92 -44.84
CA ILE A 532 -24.00 -61.20 -45.90
C ILE A 532 -22.65 -61.92 -46.13
N PRO A 533 -22.22 -62.13 -47.39
CA PRO A 533 -21.15 -63.06 -47.72
C PRO A 533 -19.75 -62.43 -47.68
N ASP A 534 -18.78 -63.31 -47.44
CA ASP A 534 -17.33 -63.10 -47.40
C ASP A 534 -16.76 -62.48 -48.69
N GLU A 535 -15.91 -61.46 -48.55
CA GLU A 535 -14.86 -61.16 -49.51
C GLU A 535 -13.52 -60.93 -48.78
N ASP A 536 -12.56 -61.79 -49.10
CA ASP A 536 -11.15 -61.74 -48.73
C ASP A 536 -10.46 -60.52 -49.35
N GLU A 537 -9.63 -59.80 -48.58
CA GLU A 537 -8.48 -59.06 -49.13
C GLU A 537 -7.32 -59.05 -48.11
N GLU A 538 -6.24 -59.76 -48.47
CA GLU A 538 -4.91 -59.72 -47.84
C GLU A 538 -4.21 -58.36 -48.10
N ILE A 539 -3.01 -58.21 -47.49
CA ILE A 539 -1.86 -57.32 -47.80
C ILE A 539 -1.58 -56.27 -46.67
N PRO A 540 -0.32 -55.96 -46.31
CA PRO A 540 0.75 -56.80 -45.75
C PRO A 540 1.30 -56.21 -44.42
N GLU A 541 2.16 -56.95 -43.73
CA GLU A 541 2.94 -56.44 -42.59
C GLU A 541 4.08 -55.53 -43.09
N GLU A 542 4.19 -54.31 -42.54
CA GLU A 542 5.42 -53.52 -42.57
C GLU A 542 6.01 -53.47 -41.15
N GLU A 543 7.26 -53.93 -41.08
CA GLU A 543 8.20 -53.71 -39.99
C GLU A 543 8.48 -52.20 -39.87
N ASP A 544 8.51 -51.67 -38.65
CA ASP A 544 9.36 -50.50 -38.41
C ASP A 544 9.87 -50.48 -36.95
N ASP A 545 11.20 -50.32 -36.89
CA ASP A 545 12.04 -50.22 -35.71
C ASP A 545 11.90 -48.85 -35.02
N SER A 546 11.98 -48.83 -33.69
CA SER A 546 12.70 -47.81 -32.89
C SER A 546 12.52 -48.15 -31.41
N GLU A 547 13.57 -48.63 -30.75
CA GLU A 547 14.60 -47.85 -30.04
C GLU A 547 14.08 -47.14 -28.77
N ASP A 548 14.72 -47.58 -27.68
CA ASP A 548 15.05 -46.87 -26.44
C ASP A 548 13.97 -46.59 -25.39
N GLY A 549 14.06 -47.38 -24.31
CA GLY A 549 13.57 -46.95 -23.01
C GLY A 549 13.57 -48.06 -21.96
N ASP A 550 14.69 -48.26 -21.26
CA ASP A 550 14.68 -48.40 -19.79
C ASP A 550 16.09 -48.66 -19.24
N GLU A 551 16.65 -47.68 -18.52
CA GLU A 551 17.39 -48.00 -17.31
C GLU A 551 16.96 -47.05 -16.18
N THR A 552 16.20 -47.68 -15.29
CA THR A 552 15.95 -47.34 -13.90
C THR A 552 17.15 -46.74 -13.17
N SER A 553 16.96 -45.64 -12.45
CA SER A 553 17.62 -45.49 -11.15
C SER A 553 16.74 -44.70 -10.19
N GLN A 554 16.35 -45.41 -9.14
CA GLN A 554 15.78 -44.87 -7.92
C GLN A 554 16.85 -44.01 -7.23
N ALA A 555 16.47 -42.79 -6.84
CA ALA A 555 17.17 -42.06 -5.80
C ALA A 555 16.15 -41.72 -4.71
N GLU A 556 16.17 -42.52 -3.67
CA GLU A 556 15.65 -42.21 -2.34
C GLU A 556 16.26 -40.88 -1.87
N TYR A 557 15.42 -39.98 -1.34
CA TYR A 557 15.90 -38.90 -0.49
C TYR A 557 15.33 -39.10 0.90
N ASP A 558 16.25 -39.40 1.81
CA ASP A 558 16.05 -39.45 3.24
C ASP A 558 15.51 -38.13 3.79
N ILE A 559 14.50 -38.29 4.63
CA ILE A 559 14.02 -37.28 5.55
C ILE A 559 15.08 -37.11 6.64
N ILE A 560 15.66 -35.92 6.75
CA ILE A 560 16.43 -35.51 7.93
C ILE A 560 15.72 -34.34 8.58
N ASP A 561 15.18 -34.59 9.77
CA ASP A 561 14.77 -33.60 10.76
C ASP A 561 15.98 -32.74 11.16
N ASN A 562 15.86 -31.43 11.02
CA ASN A 562 16.73 -30.48 11.68
C ASN A 562 15.88 -29.36 12.30
N GLU A 563 15.49 -29.56 13.55
CA GLU A 563 15.16 -28.47 14.46
C GLU A 563 16.42 -27.64 14.69
N ILE A 564 16.52 -26.51 14.00
CA ILE A 564 17.44 -25.44 14.41
C ILE A 564 16.77 -24.68 15.55
N LEU A 565 16.96 -25.17 16.79
CA LEU A 565 16.84 -24.31 17.96
C LEU A 565 17.97 -23.28 17.88
N ALA A 566 17.63 -22.08 17.43
CA ALA A 566 18.53 -20.94 17.47
C ALA A 566 18.90 -20.64 18.93
N THR A 567 20.05 -21.14 19.38
CA THR A 567 20.69 -20.67 20.61
C THR A 567 21.13 -19.24 20.37
N LEU A 568 20.46 -18.29 21.02
CA LEU A 568 20.92 -16.90 21.08
C LEU A 568 22.35 -16.87 21.64
N PRO A 569 23.23 -16.00 21.12
CA PRO A 569 24.55 -15.76 21.71
C PRO A 569 24.39 -15.45 23.21
N ILE A 570 25.28 -16.00 24.04
CA ILE A 570 25.24 -15.84 25.51
C ILE A 570 25.13 -14.37 25.91
N ASP A 571 25.85 -13.51 25.18
CA ASP A 571 25.91 -12.06 25.38
C ASP A 571 24.56 -11.35 25.11
N SER A 572 23.75 -11.92 24.21
CA SER A 572 22.41 -11.39 23.90
C SER A 572 21.41 -11.68 25.01
N LYS A 573 21.60 -12.79 25.76
CA LYS A 573 20.73 -13.16 26.87
C LYS A 573 20.98 -12.29 28.09
N GLU A 574 22.24 -11.99 28.40
CA GLU A 574 22.58 -11.03 29.46
C GLU A 574 22.08 -9.63 29.13
N SER A 575 22.26 -9.17 27.88
CA SER A 575 21.76 -7.86 27.44
C SER A 575 20.23 -7.76 27.54
N CYS A 576 19.49 -8.79 27.11
CA CYS A 576 18.03 -8.81 27.26
C CYS A 576 17.58 -8.88 28.72
N THR A 577 18.30 -9.61 29.58
CA THR A 577 17.97 -9.73 31.01
C THR A 577 18.18 -8.41 31.73
N GLU A 578 19.26 -7.69 31.41
CA GLU A 578 19.57 -6.39 31.98
C GLU A 578 18.56 -5.31 31.56
N VAL A 579 18.17 -5.28 30.29
CA VAL A 579 17.10 -4.39 29.80
C VAL A 579 15.76 -4.72 30.47
N LEU A 580 15.44 -6.00 30.65
CA LEU A 580 14.22 -6.39 31.36
C LEU A 580 14.25 -5.93 32.83
N ARG A 581 15.39 -6.06 33.49
CA ARG A 581 15.57 -5.66 34.90
C ARG A 581 15.38 -4.15 35.06
N GLN A 582 15.94 -3.34 34.15
CA GLN A 582 15.75 -1.89 34.12
C GLN A 582 14.29 -1.49 33.89
N ILE A 583 13.58 -2.18 32.98
CA ILE A 583 12.15 -1.94 32.76
C ILE A 583 11.33 -2.29 34.00
N LEU A 584 11.61 -3.41 34.66
CA LEU A 584 10.90 -3.84 35.87
C LEU A 584 11.15 -2.89 37.05
N GLU A 585 12.37 -2.36 37.17
CA GLU A 585 12.74 -1.36 38.18
C GLU A 585 12.02 -0.03 37.95
N ILE A 586 11.93 0.44 36.69
CA ILE A 586 11.14 1.63 36.31
C ILE A 586 9.65 1.47 36.65
N LEU A 587 9.13 0.24 36.57
CA LEU A 587 7.73 -0.08 36.87
C LEU A 587 7.48 -0.35 38.36
N GLU A 588 8.49 -0.18 39.24
CA GLU A 588 8.44 -0.50 40.67
C GLU A 588 8.01 -1.95 40.97
N ILE A 589 8.31 -2.88 40.05
CA ILE A 589 8.00 -4.30 40.22
C ILE A 589 9.20 -4.98 40.91
N ASP A 590 8.95 -5.57 42.07
CA ASP A 590 9.96 -6.30 42.85
C ASP A 590 10.46 -7.53 42.09
N VAL A 591 11.63 -7.40 41.46
CA VAL A 591 12.28 -8.44 40.65
C VAL A 591 12.58 -9.69 41.49
N ALA A 592 12.84 -9.55 42.79
CA ALA A 592 13.13 -10.68 43.67
C ALA A 592 11.90 -11.58 43.95
N LYS A 593 10.70 -11.14 43.59
CA LYS A 593 9.48 -11.98 43.60
C LYS A 593 9.21 -12.69 42.27
N LEU A 594 9.87 -12.27 41.20
CA LEU A 594 9.69 -12.80 39.84
C LEU A 594 10.73 -13.86 39.48
N GLU A 595 11.96 -13.71 39.97
CA GLU A 595 12.99 -14.76 40.01
C GLU A 595 12.61 -15.87 41.00
#